data_AF-A0A0N1IMA4-F1
#
_entry.id   AF-A0A0N1IMA4-F1
#
_cell.length_a   1.000
_cell.length_b   1.000
_cell.length_c   1.000
_cell.angle_alpha   90.00
_cell.angle_beta   90.00
_cell.angle_gamma   90.00
#
_symmetry.space_group_name_H-M   'P 1'
#
loop_
_entity.id
_entity.type
_entity.pdbx_description
1 polymer ?
#
loop_
_entity_poly.entity_id
_entity_poly.type
_entity_poly.pdbx_seq_one_letter_code
_entity_poly.pdbx_strand_id
1 'polypeptide(L)'
;MSLCSRSLSGQPFAVEHHILLRTVAAARCWKGNVWVPVKVSARLNLPLRPETVPPVRLGGSNGSSFVYHAQQFSVPLSALQEAWDSFIKRETLLATAHNGDSELNSEPAPAEFPLSTNGERFDRVTEELMLQCCGRLRSASPYWATAAEASYIYRAPFREEYLTDAANAVYTCAFPLCRPVAFYNVEGTVDPGRFTATTCCRYDPVNYEGKLYKPGVAVVMKAWALRHHCLHERQWITTYRAQLLGLSAPPLLTPVSFCFTKPVDLVNIAVLRRSEIIRGRVISSSGSPADPGAEATSESALEGTLLMSSNCTVVDTLGAQVLGTPSLPS
;
A
#
# COMPACT_ATOMS: atom_id res chain seq x y z
N MET A 1 -5.65 27.45 -10.22
CA MET A 1 -5.59 26.08 -9.69
C MET A 1 -4.16 25.58 -9.81
N SER A 2 -3.46 25.30 -8.71
CA SER A 2 -2.07 24.84 -8.75
C SER A 2 -2.03 23.39 -9.22
N LEU A 3 -1.50 23.13 -10.41
CA LEU A 3 -1.39 21.79 -10.97
C LEU A 3 -0.29 21.01 -10.23
N CYS A 4 -0.66 19.93 -9.52
CA CYS A 4 0.26 19.05 -8.81
C CYS A 4 1.37 18.52 -9.73
N SER A 5 2.59 18.35 -9.21
CA SER A 5 3.70 17.75 -9.96
C SER A 5 3.32 16.35 -10.43
N ARG A 6 3.61 16.02 -11.69
CA ARG A 6 3.22 14.75 -12.33
C ARG A 6 4.33 14.16 -13.17
N SER A 7 4.31 12.84 -13.34
CA SER A 7 5.22 12.11 -14.22
C SER A 7 4.89 12.37 -15.69
N LEU A 8 5.74 11.87 -16.59
CA LEU A 8 5.47 11.85 -18.03
C LEU A 8 4.19 11.06 -18.38
N SER A 9 3.88 10.01 -17.60
CA SER A 9 2.65 9.21 -17.71
C SER A 9 1.42 9.87 -17.07
N GLY A 10 1.56 11.10 -16.56
CA GLY A 10 0.47 11.86 -15.94
C GLY A 10 0.18 11.49 -14.47
N GLN A 11 0.90 10.54 -13.89
CA GLN A 11 0.72 10.12 -12.49
C GLN A 11 1.21 11.23 -11.54
N PRO A 12 0.41 11.63 -10.53
CA PRO A 12 0.84 12.65 -9.57
C PRO A 12 1.94 12.11 -8.65
N PHE A 13 2.86 12.98 -8.25
CA PHE A 13 3.83 12.67 -7.20
C PHE A 13 3.17 12.77 -5.81
N ALA A 14 3.70 12.03 -4.84
CA ALA A 14 3.33 12.16 -3.43
C ALA A 14 3.48 13.62 -2.97
N VAL A 15 2.67 14.05 -2.00
CA VAL A 15 2.60 15.45 -1.54
C VAL A 15 3.98 16.00 -1.15
N GLU A 16 4.76 15.22 -0.42
CA GLU A 16 6.12 15.58 0.03
C GLU A 16 7.06 15.83 -1.16
N HIS A 17 7.03 14.96 -2.16
CA HIS A 17 7.80 15.11 -3.40
C HIS A 17 7.26 16.26 -4.25
N HIS A 18 5.94 16.47 -4.31
CA HIS A 18 5.37 17.60 -5.02
C HIS A 18 5.87 18.93 -4.45
N ILE A 19 5.87 19.11 -3.13
CA ILE A 19 6.36 20.33 -2.48
C ILE A 19 7.83 20.59 -2.85
N LEU A 20 8.68 19.56 -2.73
CA LEU A 20 10.09 19.66 -3.11
C LEU A 20 10.25 20.03 -4.59
N LEU A 21 9.60 19.28 -5.48
CA LEU A 21 9.69 19.49 -6.93
C LEU A 21 9.19 20.87 -7.33
N ARG A 22 8.06 21.32 -6.76
CA ARG A 22 7.52 22.67 -7.00
C ARG A 22 8.51 23.76 -6.54
N THR A 23 9.13 23.57 -5.38
CA THR A 23 10.13 24.51 -4.85
C THR A 23 11.35 24.57 -5.76
N VAL A 24 11.83 23.42 -6.25
CA VAL A 24 12.95 23.38 -7.20
C VAL A 24 12.58 24.03 -8.54
N ALA A 25 11.41 23.73 -9.11
CA ALA A 25 10.97 24.37 -10.35
C ALA A 25 10.85 25.89 -10.20
N ALA A 26 10.28 26.37 -9.09
CA ALA A 26 10.19 27.80 -8.81
C ALA A 26 11.57 28.45 -8.68
N ALA A 27 12.50 27.84 -7.92
CA ALA A 27 13.86 28.34 -7.75
C ALA A 27 14.66 28.37 -9.07
N ARG A 28 14.31 27.51 -10.03
CA ARG A 28 14.94 27.41 -11.36
C ARG A 28 14.15 28.15 -12.45
N CYS A 29 13.09 28.87 -12.09
CA CYS A 29 12.19 29.55 -13.03
C CYS A 29 11.62 28.64 -14.13
N TRP A 30 11.46 27.35 -13.83
CA TRP A 30 10.94 26.38 -14.78
C TRP A 30 9.42 26.49 -14.90
N LYS A 31 8.92 26.44 -16.14
CA LYS A 31 7.49 26.47 -16.43
C LYS A 31 6.96 25.06 -16.59
N GLY A 32 5.87 24.76 -15.88
CA GLY A 32 5.18 23.47 -15.92
C GLY A 32 5.37 22.66 -14.65
N ASN A 33 4.81 21.45 -14.67
CA ASN A 33 4.73 20.56 -13.52
C ASN A 33 5.08 19.10 -13.88
N VAL A 34 5.68 18.88 -15.05
CA VAL A 34 5.99 17.54 -15.55
C VAL A 34 7.44 17.19 -15.25
N TRP A 35 7.62 16.02 -14.65
CA TRP A 35 8.91 15.47 -14.27
C TRP A 35 9.07 14.06 -14.85
N VAL A 36 10.28 13.75 -15.30
CA VAL A 36 10.62 12.51 -16.00
C VAL A 36 11.66 11.77 -15.17
N PRO A 37 11.38 10.55 -14.67
CA PRO A 37 12.38 9.74 -14.01
C PRO A 37 13.60 9.49 -14.90
N VAL A 38 14.81 9.60 -14.33
CA VAL A 38 16.09 9.41 -15.07
C VAL A 38 16.11 8.06 -15.81
N LYS A 39 15.58 7.01 -15.18
CA LYS A 39 15.50 5.67 -15.78
C LYS A 39 14.58 5.62 -17.00
N VAL A 40 13.48 6.36 -16.98
CA VAL A 40 12.56 6.48 -18.12
C VAL A 40 13.22 7.28 -19.24
N SER A 41 13.89 8.38 -18.90
CA SER A 41 14.71 9.15 -19.84
C SER A 41 15.75 8.29 -20.55
N ALA A 42 16.48 7.46 -19.80
CA ALA A 42 17.49 6.57 -20.36
C ALA A 42 16.87 5.50 -21.27
N ARG A 43 15.79 4.85 -20.85
CA ARG A 43 15.11 3.81 -21.65
C ARG A 43 14.54 4.35 -22.96
N LEU A 44 14.02 5.57 -22.93
CA LEU A 44 13.45 6.24 -24.10
C LEU A 44 14.49 6.98 -24.95
N ASN A 45 15.78 6.92 -24.58
CA ASN A 45 16.85 7.70 -25.20
C ASN A 45 16.50 9.18 -25.36
N LEU A 46 15.84 9.77 -24.35
CA LEU A 46 15.39 11.16 -24.42
C LEU A 46 16.58 12.11 -24.34
N PRO A 47 16.76 13.01 -25.31
CA PRO A 47 17.92 13.88 -25.36
C PRO A 47 17.81 15.00 -24.32
N LEU A 48 18.81 15.06 -23.44
CA LEU A 48 18.97 16.16 -22.50
C LEU A 48 19.63 17.37 -23.19
N ARG A 49 19.39 18.57 -22.67
CA ARG A 49 20.11 19.76 -23.13
C ARG A 49 21.59 19.68 -22.74
N PRO A 50 22.52 20.26 -23.54
CA PRO A 50 23.97 20.16 -23.32
C PRO A 50 24.44 20.63 -21.93
N GLU A 51 23.73 21.55 -21.29
CA GLU A 51 24.06 22.12 -19.97
C GLU A 51 22.99 21.76 -18.93
N THR A 52 22.64 20.47 -18.85
CA THR A 52 21.60 20.03 -17.92
C THR A 52 22.11 19.97 -16.48
N VAL A 53 21.40 20.66 -15.60
CA VAL A 53 21.63 20.57 -14.15
C VAL A 53 21.34 19.14 -13.65
N PRO A 54 21.97 18.71 -12.53
CA PRO A 54 21.74 17.38 -11.98
C PRO A 54 20.25 17.11 -11.70
N PRO A 55 19.79 15.86 -11.85
CA PRO A 55 18.41 15.50 -11.57
C PRO A 55 18.09 15.68 -10.07
N VAL A 56 16.83 15.97 -9.78
CA VAL A 56 16.36 16.10 -8.39
C VAL A 56 16.25 14.71 -7.77
N ARG A 57 16.87 14.54 -6.59
CA ARG A 57 16.77 13.32 -5.80
C ARG A 57 15.47 13.33 -4.99
N LEU A 58 14.65 12.31 -5.15
CA LEU A 58 13.47 12.03 -4.35
C LEU A 58 13.77 10.86 -3.42
N GLY A 59 13.77 11.12 -2.11
CA GLY A 59 13.95 10.09 -1.09
C GLY A 59 12.62 9.39 -0.77
N GLY A 60 12.65 8.06 -0.68
CA GLY A 60 11.51 7.24 -0.25
C GLY A 60 11.95 5.97 0.46
N SER A 61 11.00 5.22 1.01
CA SER A 61 11.24 3.96 1.74
C SER A 61 11.91 2.88 0.90
N ASN A 62 11.75 2.93 -0.42
CA ASN A 62 12.29 1.95 -1.37
C ASN A 62 13.61 2.43 -2.02
N GLY A 63 14.29 3.37 -1.37
CA GLY A 63 15.51 4.02 -1.87
C GLY A 63 15.25 5.37 -2.52
N SER A 64 16.31 5.97 -3.06
CA SER A 64 16.20 7.25 -3.76
C SER A 64 15.97 7.07 -5.26
N SER A 65 15.02 7.82 -5.79
CA SER A 65 14.83 7.99 -7.23
C SER A 65 15.31 9.37 -7.68
N PHE A 66 15.60 9.52 -8.96
CA PHE A 66 16.06 10.78 -9.54
C PHE A 66 15.14 11.16 -10.69
N VAL A 67 14.79 12.43 -10.79
CA VAL A 67 13.88 12.95 -11.82
C VAL A 67 14.45 14.22 -12.46
N TYR A 68 14.25 14.34 -13.77
CA TYR A 68 14.47 15.55 -14.54
C TYR A 68 13.15 16.32 -14.70
N HIS A 69 13.21 17.65 -14.78
CA HIS A 69 12.06 18.44 -15.22
C HIS A 69 11.93 18.38 -16.75
N ALA A 70 10.71 18.49 -17.29
CA ALA A 70 10.48 18.45 -18.74
C ALA A 70 11.29 19.49 -19.54
N GLN A 71 11.59 20.66 -18.96
CA GLN A 71 12.42 21.69 -19.62
C GLN A 71 13.92 21.35 -19.69
N GLN A 72 14.37 20.27 -19.03
CA GLN A 72 15.74 19.79 -19.13
C GLN A 72 16.02 19.02 -20.42
N PHE A 73 14.97 18.64 -21.15
CA PHE A 73 15.08 17.96 -22.44
C PHE A 73 15.24 18.95 -23.59
N SER A 74 15.94 18.53 -24.65
CA SER A 74 16.12 19.34 -25.86
C SER A 74 14.87 19.35 -26.75
N VAL A 75 13.92 18.43 -26.50
CA VAL A 75 12.66 18.31 -27.22
C VAL A 75 11.49 18.88 -26.40
N PRO A 76 10.40 19.36 -27.05
CA PRO A 76 9.23 19.86 -26.35
C PRO A 76 8.48 18.76 -25.59
N LEU A 77 7.66 19.16 -24.62
CA LEU A 77 6.87 18.22 -23.80
C LEU A 77 5.97 17.29 -24.64
N SER A 78 5.39 17.79 -25.72
CA SER A 78 4.57 16.98 -26.65
C SER A 78 5.36 15.82 -27.25
N ALA A 79 6.61 16.06 -27.65
CA ALA A 79 7.49 15.02 -28.20
C ALA A 79 7.93 14.03 -27.12
N LEU A 80 8.10 14.47 -25.87
CA LEU A 80 8.33 13.55 -24.74
C LEU A 80 7.14 12.62 -24.52
N GLN A 81 5.92 13.17 -24.59
CA GLN A 81 4.68 12.40 -24.43
C GLN A 81 4.48 11.44 -25.60
N GLU A 82 4.75 11.86 -26.83
CA GLU A 82 4.68 11.00 -28.02
C GLU A 82 5.71 9.85 -27.97
N ALA A 83 6.92 10.12 -27.46
CA ALA A 83 7.93 9.09 -27.25
C ALA A 83 7.48 8.07 -26.18
N TRP A 84 6.84 8.54 -25.11
CA TRP A 84 6.24 7.68 -24.08
C TRP A 84 5.12 6.82 -24.67
N ASP A 85 4.18 7.42 -25.42
CA ASP A 85 3.05 6.72 -26.02
C ASP A 85 3.52 5.69 -27.06
N SER A 86 4.54 6.03 -27.86
CA SER A 86 5.14 5.13 -28.84
C SER A 86 5.86 3.96 -28.18
N PHE A 87 6.53 4.19 -27.06
CA PHE A 87 7.16 3.14 -26.27
C PHE A 87 6.12 2.18 -25.70
N ILE A 88 5.03 2.70 -25.12
CA ILE A 88 3.93 1.88 -24.61
C ILE A 88 3.28 1.08 -25.75
N LYS A 89 3.03 1.70 -26.90
CA LYS A 89 2.50 1.01 -28.09
C LYS A 89 3.45 -0.08 -28.59
N ARG A 90 4.76 0.15 -28.60
CA ARG A 90 5.77 -0.84 -29.03
C ARG A 90 5.91 -1.99 -28.05
N GLU A 91 5.91 -1.73 -26.75
CA GLU A 91 5.88 -2.76 -25.70
C GLU A 91 4.60 -3.60 -25.82
N THR A 92 3.46 -2.96 -26.08
CA THR A 92 2.17 -3.64 -26.31
C THR A 92 2.22 -4.50 -27.58
N LEU A 93 2.84 -4.00 -28.66
CA LEU A 93 2.97 -4.74 -29.93
C LEU A 93 3.97 -5.90 -29.87
N LEU A 94 5.09 -5.74 -29.15
CA LEU A 94 6.06 -6.80 -28.91
C LEU A 94 5.50 -7.90 -27.99
N ALA A 95 4.61 -7.55 -27.06
CA ALA A 95 3.84 -8.52 -26.29
C ALA A 95 2.85 -9.31 -27.16
N THR A 96 2.25 -8.69 -28.20
CA THR A 96 1.37 -9.39 -29.14
C THR A 96 2.10 -10.18 -30.24
N ALA A 97 3.31 -9.78 -30.65
CA ALA A 97 4.06 -10.43 -31.73
C ALA A 97 4.70 -11.79 -31.33
N HIS A 98 4.67 -12.15 -30.04
CA HIS A 98 5.05 -13.48 -29.57
C HIS A 98 3.89 -14.49 -29.55
N ASN A 99 2.68 -14.06 -29.92
CA ASN A 99 1.50 -14.91 -30.01
C ASN A 99 1.00 -14.92 -31.46
N GLY A 100 1.70 -15.66 -32.32
CA GLY A 100 1.17 -16.04 -33.63
C GLY A 100 0.11 -17.13 -33.49
N ASP A 101 -1.05 -16.86 -34.08
CA ASP A 101 -2.11 -17.76 -34.52
C ASP A 101 -2.67 -18.82 -33.54
N SER A 102 -3.83 -18.50 -32.97
CA SER A 102 -4.96 -19.44 -32.92
C SER A 102 -6.25 -18.69 -32.62
N GLU A 103 -6.95 -18.32 -33.70
CA GLU A 103 -8.41 -18.21 -33.65
C GLU A 103 -8.99 -19.62 -33.52
N LEU A 104 -9.65 -19.92 -32.40
CA LEU A 104 -10.75 -20.87 -32.38
C LEU A 104 -11.60 -20.65 -31.12
N ASN A 105 -12.74 -20.02 -31.37
CA ASN A 105 -14.02 -20.12 -30.68
C ASN A 105 -14.05 -20.99 -29.41
N SER A 106 -14.15 -20.35 -28.26
CA SER A 106 -15.11 -20.72 -27.21
C SER A 106 -15.33 -19.47 -26.36
N GLU A 107 -16.55 -18.94 -26.29
CA GLU A 107 -16.90 -18.07 -25.17
C GLU A 107 -17.03 -18.91 -23.90
N PRO A 108 -16.49 -18.42 -22.78
CA PRO A 108 -17.19 -18.61 -21.52
C PRO A 108 -17.21 -17.34 -20.67
N ALA A 109 -18.42 -16.99 -20.20
CA ALA A 109 -18.81 -16.19 -19.04
C ALA A 109 -18.14 -14.80 -18.82
N PRO A 110 -18.87 -13.79 -18.31
CA PRO A 110 -18.26 -12.50 -17.98
C PRO A 110 -17.38 -12.69 -16.74
N ALA A 111 -16.13 -13.11 -16.93
CA ALA A 111 -15.16 -13.22 -15.85
C ALA A 111 -14.97 -11.80 -15.27
N GLU A 112 -15.43 -11.59 -14.05
CA GLU A 112 -15.08 -10.40 -13.28
C GLU A 112 -13.55 -10.25 -13.33
N PHE A 113 -13.09 -9.08 -13.74
CA PHE A 113 -11.67 -8.81 -13.93
C PHE A 113 -10.88 -9.14 -12.65
N PRO A 114 -9.64 -9.65 -12.76
CA PRO A 114 -8.79 -9.93 -11.60
C PRO A 114 -8.64 -8.71 -10.69
N LEU A 115 -8.93 -8.89 -9.41
CA LEU A 115 -8.85 -7.88 -8.37
C LEU A 115 -7.77 -8.25 -7.35
N SER A 116 -7.02 -7.25 -6.90
CA SER A 116 -6.16 -7.40 -5.72
C SER A 116 -7.00 -7.58 -4.46
N THR A 117 -6.36 -7.96 -3.36
CA THR A 117 -7.02 -8.05 -2.05
C THR A 117 -7.47 -6.68 -1.47
N ASN A 118 -7.25 -5.58 -2.18
CA ASN A 118 -7.85 -4.27 -1.87
C ASN A 118 -9.06 -3.94 -2.76
N GLY A 119 -9.46 -4.85 -3.65
CA GLY A 119 -10.54 -4.61 -4.61
C GLY A 119 -10.12 -3.69 -5.76
N GLU A 120 -8.82 -3.45 -5.91
CA GLU A 120 -8.26 -2.62 -6.98
C GLU A 120 -7.80 -3.49 -8.15
N ARG A 121 -7.95 -2.97 -9.37
CA ARG A 121 -7.52 -3.63 -10.61
C ARG A 121 -6.00 -3.65 -10.76
N PHE A 122 -5.50 -4.66 -11.46
CA PHE A 122 -4.09 -4.73 -11.84
C PHE A 122 -3.85 -3.95 -13.13
N ASP A 123 -2.57 -3.75 -13.50
CA ASP A 123 -2.25 -3.27 -14.83
C ASP A 123 -2.67 -4.32 -15.89
N ARG A 124 -2.97 -3.84 -17.10
CA ARG A 124 -3.54 -4.67 -18.16
C ARG A 124 -2.70 -5.91 -18.48
N VAL A 125 -1.37 -5.80 -18.48
CA VAL A 125 -0.48 -6.93 -18.81
C VAL A 125 -0.60 -8.01 -17.74
N THR A 126 -0.58 -7.61 -16.47
CA THR A 126 -0.82 -8.52 -15.35
C THR A 126 -2.20 -9.16 -15.42
N GLU A 127 -3.26 -8.39 -15.70
CA GLU A 127 -4.63 -8.91 -15.78
C GLU A 127 -4.79 -9.97 -16.87
N GLU A 128 -4.20 -9.75 -18.06
CA GLU A 128 -4.25 -10.70 -19.16
C GLU A 128 -3.58 -12.03 -18.77
N LEU A 129 -2.44 -11.98 -18.07
CA LEU A 129 -1.76 -13.18 -17.53
C LEU A 129 -2.61 -13.88 -16.45
N MET A 130 -3.26 -13.12 -15.58
CA MET A 130 -4.16 -13.66 -14.55
C MET A 130 -5.38 -14.33 -15.16
N LEU A 131 -5.99 -13.75 -16.20
CA LEU A 131 -7.12 -14.35 -16.90
C LEU A 131 -6.72 -15.65 -17.62
N GLN A 132 -5.54 -15.69 -18.24
CA GLN A 132 -5.00 -16.92 -18.82
C GLN A 132 -4.79 -18.02 -17.77
N CYS A 133 -4.34 -17.64 -16.58
CA CYS A 133 -4.19 -18.57 -15.46
C CYS A 133 -5.56 -19.02 -14.93
N CYS A 134 -6.52 -18.11 -14.74
CA CYS A 134 -7.91 -18.43 -14.34
C CYS A 134 -8.58 -19.46 -15.25
N GLY A 135 -8.33 -19.41 -16.57
CA GLY A 135 -8.88 -20.37 -17.52
C GLY A 135 -8.47 -21.83 -17.27
N ARG A 136 -7.46 -22.07 -16.44
CA ARG A 136 -6.98 -23.41 -16.06
C ARG A 136 -7.51 -23.88 -14.70
N LEU A 137 -8.11 -22.97 -13.94
CA LEU A 137 -8.58 -23.22 -12.58
C LEU A 137 -9.99 -23.79 -12.56
N ARG A 138 -10.31 -24.61 -11.55
CA ARG A 138 -11.62 -25.26 -11.42
C ARG A 138 -12.68 -24.30 -10.88
N SER A 139 -12.28 -23.37 -10.00
CA SER A 139 -13.16 -22.40 -9.37
C SER A 139 -12.44 -21.07 -9.18
N ALA A 140 -12.09 -20.43 -10.29
CA ALA A 140 -11.36 -19.16 -10.27
C ALA A 140 -12.11 -18.08 -9.47
N SER A 141 -11.47 -17.58 -8.42
CA SER A 141 -11.93 -16.38 -7.71
C SER A 141 -11.52 -15.12 -8.49
N PRO A 142 -12.29 -14.02 -8.43
CA PRO A 142 -11.81 -12.73 -8.95
C PRO A 142 -10.64 -12.19 -8.13
N TYR A 143 -10.43 -12.65 -6.89
CA TYR A 143 -9.39 -12.12 -6.01
C TYR A 143 -8.04 -12.83 -6.16
N TRP A 144 -6.99 -12.02 -6.14
CA TRP A 144 -5.60 -12.45 -6.22
C TRP A 144 -4.80 -11.86 -5.07
N ALA A 145 -3.94 -12.68 -4.47
CA ALA A 145 -3.16 -12.33 -3.29
C ALA A 145 -1.71 -12.80 -3.43
N THR A 146 -0.81 -12.09 -2.75
CA THR A 146 0.51 -12.65 -2.45
C THR A 146 0.41 -13.68 -1.31
N ALA A 147 1.38 -14.60 -1.24
CA ALA A 147 1.43 -15.58 -0.15
C ALA A 147 1.52 -14.92 1.24
N ALA A 148 2.26 -13.82 1.33
CA ALA A 148 2.42 -13.05 2.56
C ALA A 148 1.10 -12.40 3.00
N GLU A 149 0.37 -11.76 2.08
CA GLU A 149 -0.92 -11.13 2.40
C GLU A 149 -1.96 -12.15 2.85
N ALA A 150 -2.09 -13.26 2.12
CA ALA A 150 -3.05 -14.32 2.45
C ALA A 150 -2.79 -14.90 3.85
N SER A 151 -1.52 -15.14 4.19
CA SER A 151 -1.11 -15.65 5.50
C SER A 151 -1.28 -14.59 6.61
N TYR A 152 -0.76 -13.38 6.42
CA TYR A 152 -0.69 -12.37 7.48
C TYR A 152 -2.04 -11.65 7.70
N ILE A 153 -2.67 -11.17 6.62
CA ILE A 153 -3.86 -10.32 6.70
C ILE A 153 -5.12 -11.17 6.87
N TYR A 154 -5.27 -12.21 6.05
CA TYR A 154 -6.49 -13.01 5.99
C TYR A 154 -6.45 -14.27 6.87
N ARG A 155 -5.26 -14.65 7.36
CA ARG A 155 -5.00 -15.90 8.09
C ARG A 155 -5.46 -17.13 7.31
N ALA A 156 -5.32 -17.07 5.99
CA ALA A 156 -5.69 -18.10 5.03
C ALA A 156 -4.49 -18.35 4.11
N PRO A 157 -3.43 -19.02 4.60
CA PRO A 157 -2.26 -19.30 3.78
C PRO A 157 -2.61 -20.15 2.56
N PHE A 158 -1.79 -20.04 1.52
CA PHE A 158 -1.83 -20.96 0.38
C PHE A 158 -1.37 -22.36 0.78
N ARG A 159 -1.92 -23.38 0.13
CA ARG A 159 -1.40 -24.75 0.24
C ARG A 159 -0.02 -24.81 -0.41
N GLU A 160 0.90 -25.56 0.21
CA GLU A 160 2.28 -25.63 -0.27
C GLU A 160 2.39 -26.16 -1.70
N GLU A 161 1.62 -27.22 -2.01
CA GLU A 161 1.47 -27.78 -3.36
C GLU A 161 1.07 -26.73 -4.41
N TYR A 162 0.20 -25.79 -4.03
CA TYR A 162 -0.29 -24.73 -4.92
C TYR A 162 0.79 -23.68 -5.20
N LEU A 163 1.64 -23.38 -4.21
CA LEU A 163 2.75 -22.43 -4.34
C LEU A 163 3.92 -23.01 -5.12
N THR A 164 4.16 -24.32 -5.04
CA THR A 164 5.25 -24.99 -5.74
C THR A 164 5.01 -25.10 -7.25
N ASP A 165 3.75 -25.07 -7.68
CA ASP A 165 3.42 -25.09 -9.10
C ASP A 165 3.56 -23.68 -9.71
N ALA A 166 4.60 -23.53 -10.52
CA ALA A 166 4.90 -22.28 -11.21
C ALA A 166 3.78 -21.83 -12.17
N ALA A 167 2.90 -22.73 -12.62
CA ALA A 167 1.78 -22.39 -13.47
C ALA A 167 0.71 -21.55 -12.74
N ASN A 168 0.67 -21.59 -11.40
CA ASN A 168 -0.31 -20.86 -10.58
C ASN A 168 0.15 -19.44 -10.22
N ALA A 169 1.40 -19.09 -10.51
CA ALA A 169 2.00 -17.81 -10.14
C ALA A 169 1.97 -16.81 -11.30
N VAL A 170 1.45 -15.62 -11.05
CA VAL A 170 1.60 -14.45 -11.94
C VAL A 170 2.55 -13.45 -11.29
N TYR A 171 3.66 -13.17 -11.97
CA TYR A 171 4.68 -12.26 -11.46
C TYR A 171 4.44 -10.85 -11.95
N THR A 172 4.35 -9.91 -11.02
CA THR A 172 4.22 -8.48 -11.33
C THR A 172 5.47 -7.73 -10.89
N CYS A 173 5.87 -6.77 -11.72
CA CYS A 173 7.01 -5.91 -11.44
C CYS A 173 6.48 -4.51 -11.16
N ALA A 174 6.21 -4.20 -9.88
CA ALA A 174 5.86 -2.84 -9.48
C ALA A 174 6.94 -1.81 -9.90
N PHE A 175 8.20 -2.25 -9.99
CA PHE A 175 9.30 -1.47 -10.55
C PHE A 175 10.36 -2.40 -11.15
N PRO A 176 11.05 -2.03 -12.25
CA PRO A 176 12.06 -2.90 -12.90
C PRO A 176 13.28 -3.28 -12.05
N LEU A 177 13.46 -2.67 -10.87
CA LEU A 177 14.54 -3.01 -9.93
C LEU A 177 14.04 -3.69 -8.65
N CYS A 178 12.73 -3.83 -8.49
CA CYS A 178 12.16 -4.59 -7.40
C CYS A 178 12.16 -6.07 -7.79
N ARG A 179 12.31 -6.95 -6.81
CA ARG A 179 12.06 -8.37 -7.04
C ARG A 179 10.61 -8.52 -7.51
N PRO A 180 10.36 -9.32 -8.56
CA PRO A 180 9.01 -9.62 -9.00
C PRO A 180 8.19 -10.15 -7.82
N VAL A 181 6.97 -9.66 -7.70
CA VAL A 181 6.02 -10.10 -6.67
C VAL A 181 5.11 -11.14 -7.29
N ALA A 182 5.05 -12.33 -6.68
CA ALA A 182 4.19 -13.40 -7.13
C ALA A 182 2.78 -13.23 -6.57
N PHE A 183 1.79 -13.23 -7.45
CA PHE A 183 0.37 -13.25 -7.15
C PHE A 183 -0.22 -14.60 -7.53
N TYR A 184 -1.14 -15.06 -6.71
CA TYR A 184 -1.82 -16.35 -6.85
C TYR A 184 -3.32 -16.14 -6.69
N ASN A 185 -4.12 -16.91 -7.43
CA ASN A 185 -5.57 -16.92 -7.26
C ASN A 185 -5.93 -17.49 -5.88
N VAL A 186 -6.75 -16.80 -5.11
CA VAL A 186 -7.05 -17.16 -3.71
C VAL A 186 -7.76 -18.51 -3.54
N GLU A 187 -8.25 -19.13 -4.63
CA GLU A 187 -8.73 -20.52 -4.63
C GLU A 187 -7.69 -21.49 -4.03
N GLY A 188 -6.40 -21.22 -4.24
CA GLY A 188 -5.31 -22.04 -3.70
C GLY A 188 -5.08 -21.95 -2.19
N THR A 189 -5.88 -21.15 -1.48
CA THR A 189 -5.78 -21.00 -0.02
C THR A 189 -6.48 -22.11 0.74
N VAL A 190 -6.16 -22.24 2.04
CA VAL A 190 -6.85 -23.17 2.93
C VAL A 190 -8.32 -22.80 3.16
N ASP A 191 -8.68 -21.53 2.99
CA ASP A 191 -10.04 -21.01 3.19
C ASP A 191 -10.35 -19.89 2.18
N PRO A 192 -10.69 -20.25 0.92
CA PRO A 192 -10.99 -19.27 -0.13
C PRO A 192 -12.21 -18.40 0.18
N GLY A 193 -13.14 -18.89 1.02
CA GLY A 193 -14.36 -18.16 1.41
C GLY A 193 -14.11 -16.89 2.21
N ARG A 194 -12.89 -16.69 2.72
CA ARG A 194 -12.47 -15.44 3.40
C ARG A 194 -12.28 -14.28 2.45
N PHE A 195 -12.10 -14.53 1.16
CA PHE A 195 -11.82 -13.50 0.16
C PHE A 195 -13.11 -13.13 -0.54
N THR A 196 -13.75 -12.07 -0.06
CA THR A 196 -15.06 -11.59 -0.54
C THR A 196 -14.99 -10.09 -0.81
N ALA A 197 -15.99 -9.52 -1.48
CA ALA A 197 -16.06 -8.06 -1.68
C ALA A 197 -16.03 -7.25 -0.38
N THR A 198 -16.49 -7.84 0.74
CA THR A 198 -16.47 -7.15 2.04
C THR A 198 -15.08 -7.15 2.68
N THR A 199 -14.30 -8.23 2.53
CA THR A 199 -12.98 -8.38 3.15
C THR A 199 -11.85 -7.90 2.23
N CYS A 200 -11.98 -8.12 0.93
CA CYS A 200 -11.06 -7.69 -0.12
C CYS A 200 -11.40 -6.28 -0.62
N CYS A 201 -11.39 -5.31 0.29
CA CYS A 201 -11.62 -3.92 -0.01
C CYS A 201 -10.48 -3.05 0.50
N ARG A 202 -10.36 -1.85 -0.05
CA ARG A 202 -9.40 -0.85 0.41
C ARG A 202 -9.78 -0.40 1.82
N TYR A 203 -8.84 -0.53 2.74
CA TYR A 203 -9.01 -0.11 4.12
C TYR A 203 -8.13 1.10 4.40
N ASP A 204 -8.78 2.25 4.54
CA ASP A 204 -8.17 3.56 4.76
C ASP A 204 -8.48 4.01 6.19
N PRO A 205 -7.78 3.47 7.22
CA PRO A 205 -8.03 3.81 8.60
C PRO A 205 -7.61 5.26 8.89
N VAL A 206 -8.36 5.90 9.77
CA VAL A 206 -8.16 7.28 10.19
C VAL A 206 -8.00 7.38 11.70
N ASN A 207 -7.17 8.33 12.13
CA ASN A 207 -7.07 8.72 13.54
C ASN A 207 -8.30 9.51 14.00
N TYR A 208 -8.41 9.80 15.30
CA TYR A 208 -9.56 10.52 15.89
C TYR A 208 -9.90 11.88 15.26
N GLU A 209 -8.97 12.48 14.51
CA GLU A 209 -9.15 13.74 13.77
C GLU A 209 -9.59 13.52 12.31
N GLY A 210 -9.76 12.27 11.86
CA GLY A 210 -10.08 11.91 10.49
C GLY A 210 -8.87 11.87 9.55
N LYS A 211 -7.63 11.88 10.05
CA LYS A 211 -6.41 11.81 9.24
C LYS A 211 -6.01 10.37 8.94
N LEU A 212 -5.71 10.09 7.69
CA LEU A 212 -5.31 8.76 7.20
C LEU A 212 -3.95 8.33 7.75
N TYR A 213 -3.85 7.09 8.21
CA TYR A 213 -2.56 6.47 8.52
C TYR A 213 -1.81 6.07 7.25
N LYS A 214 -0.48 5.95 7.38
CA LYS A 214 0.38 5.49 6.28
C LYS A 214 0.06 4.04 5.87
N PRO A 215 0.34 3.64 4.61
CA PRO A 215 0.00 2.31 4.11
C PRO A 215 0.51 1.13 4.96
N GLY A 216 1.75 1.20 5.46
CA GLY A 216 2.31 0.14 6.31
C GLY A 216 1.54 -0.06 7.63
N VAL A 217 1.14 1.04 8.27
CA VAL A 217 0.29 1.02 9.47
C VAL A 217 -1.11 0.52 9.13
N ALA A 218 -1.67 0.98 8.01
CA ALA A 218 -2.99 0.59 7.54
C ALA A 218 -3.11 -0.91 7.25
N VAL A 219 -2.06 -1.57 6.75
CA VAL A 219 -2.03 -3.03 6.54
C VAL A 219 -2.19 -3.79 7.86
N VAL A 220 -1.46 -3.37 8.90
CA VAL A 220 -1.55 -3.99 10.24
C VAL A 220 -2.94 -3.77 10.84
N MET A 221 -3.47 -2.54 10.72
CA MET A 221 -4.82 -2.22 11.16
C MET A 221 -5.89 -2.98 10.38
N LYS A 222 -5.72 -3.24 9.09
CA LYS A 222 -6.62 -4.06 8.26
C LYS A 222 -6.64 -5.50 8.77
N ALA A 223 -5.48 -6.10 8.99
CA ALA A 223 -5.36 -7.45 9.52
C ALA A 223 -6.05 -7.60 10.88
N TRP A 224 -5.87 -6.60 11.76
CA TRP A 224 -6.56 -6.54 13.05
C TRP A 224 -8.08 -6.39 12.88
N ALA A 225 -8.54 -5.46 12.02
CA ALA A 225 -9.96 -5.20 11.81
C ALA A 225 -10.69 -6.42 11.21
N LEU A 226 -10.05 -7.18 10.33
CA LEU A 226 -10.56 -8.45 9.82
C LEU A 226 -10.71 -9.50 10.93
N ARG A 227 -9.72 -9.62 11.82
CA ARG A 227 -9.74 -10.56 12.96
C ARG A 227 -10.87 -10.26 13.95
N HIS A 228 -11.23 -8.99 14.11
CA HIS A 228 -12.26 -8.53 15.03
C HIS A 228 -13.58 -8.17 14.35
N HIS A 229 -13.75 -8.52 13.06
CA HIS A 229 -14.97 -8.29 12.27
C HIS A 229 -15.46 -6.83 12.26
N CYS A 230 -14.53 -5.88 12.28
CA CYS A 230 -14.83 -4.44 12.37
C CYS A 230 -14.27 -3.62 11.20
N LEU A 231 -14.02 -4.25 10.05
CA LEU A 231 -13.45 -3.59 8.86
C LEU A 231 -14.30 -2.42 8.32
N HIS A 232 -15.60 -2.41 8.61
CA HIS A 232 -16.52 -1.33 8.25
C HIS A 232 -16.21 -0.02 8.98
N GLU A 233 -15.59 -0.10 10.16
CA GLU A 233 -15.20 1.06 10.95
C GLU A 233 -13.76 1.43 10.66
N ARG A 234 -13.54 2.67 10.26
CA ARG A 234 -12.23 3.19 9.86
C ARG A 234 -11.59 4.01 10.95
N GLN A 235 -12.35 4.40 11.98
CA GLN A 235 -11.92 5.27 13.03
C GLN A 235 -11.14 4.50 14.11
N TRP A 236 -9.91 4.93 14.37
CA TRP A 236 -9.05 4.42 15.43
C TRP A 236 -8.74 5.52 16.44
N ILE A 237 -8.59 5.10 17.68
CA ILE A 237 -8.15 5.95 18.78
C ILE A 237 -7.11 5.22 19.61
N THR A 238 -6.34 5.97 20.38
CA THR A 238 -5.45 5.40 21.39
C THR A 238 -6.22 4.84 22.56
N THR A 239 -5.66 3.84 23.23
CA THR A 239 -6.27 3.25 24.44
C THR A 239 -6.39 4.27 25.58
N TYR A 240 -5.43 5.18 25.72
CA TYR A 240 -5.47 6.27 26.67
C TYR A 240 -6.64 7.23 26.39
N ARG A 241 -6.81 7.66 25.13
CA ARG A 241 -7.95 8.50 24.74
C ARG A 241 -9.28 7.78 24.91
N ALA A 242 -9.34 6.48 24.64
CA ALA A 242 -10.52 5.67 24.93
C ALA A 242 -10.90 5.75 26.42
N GLN A 243 -9.93 5.59 27.33
CA GLN A 243 -10.15 5.70 28.77
C GLN A 243 -10.66 7.08 29.19
N LEU A 244 -10.08 8.17 28.65
CA LEU A 244 -10.55 9.53 28.92
C LEU A 244 -12.01 9.76 28.49
N LEU A 245 -12.42 9.10 27.40
CA LEU A 245 -13.79 9.14 26.90
C LEU A 245 -14.73 8.15 27.61
N GLY A 246 -14.25 7.44 28.63
CA GLY A 246 -15.04 6.43 29.33
C GLY A 246 -15.33 5.18 28.51
N LEU A 247 -14.51 4.93 27.49
CA LEU A 247 -14.60 3.76 26.62
C LEU A 247 -13.56 2.72 27.05
N SER A 248 -13.96 1.46 27.02
CA SER A 248 -13.09 0.33 27.32
C SER A 248 -13.26 -0.77 26.30
N ALA A 249 -12.14 -1.40 25.93
CA ALA A 249 -12.15 -2.61 25.13
C ALA A 249 -12.54 -3.83 26.00
N PRO A 250 -13.05 -4.92 25.41
CA PRO A 250 -13.27 -6.18 26.11
C PRO A 250 -11.98 -6.72 26.75
N PRO A 251 -12.05 -7.46 27.87
CA PRO A 251 -10.88 -7.89 28.65
C PRO A 251 -9.85 -8.76 27.92
N LEU A 252 -10.25 -9.39 26.80
CA LEU A 252 -9.39 -10.27 26.00
C LEU A 252 -8.93 -9.64 24.68
N LEU A 253 -9.27 -8.37 24.47
CA LEU A 253 -8.93 -7.68 23.23
C LEU A 253 -7.57 -7.02 23.34
N THR A 254 -6.64 -7.45 22.50
CA THR A 254 -5.29 -6.88 22.41
C THR A 254 -5.29 -5.70 21.43
N PRO A 255 -4.97 -4.47 21.87
CA PRO A 255 -4.76 -3.33 20.97
C PRO A 255 -3.60 -3.59 19.99
N VAL A 256 -3.55 -2.80 18.91
CA VAL A 256 -2.39 -2.78 18.03
C VAL A 256 -1.34 -1.86 18.62
N SER A 257 -0.17 -2.39 18.93
CA SER A 257 0.95 -1.63 19.50
C SER A 257 2.02 -1.31 18.45
N PHE A 258 2.29 -0.03 18.25
CA PHE A 258 3.39 0.45 17.41
C PHE A 258 4.50 1.03 18.26
N CYS A 259 5.73 0.59 18.03
CA CYS A 259 6.90 1.06 18.76
C CYS A 259 7.72 2.08 17.96
N PHE A 260 8.01 3.20 18.62
CA PHE A 260 9.01 4.18 18.21
C PHE A 260 9.93 4.49 19.39
N THR A 261 9.73 5.64 20.05
CA THR A 261 10.38 6.02 21.32
C THR A 261 9.57 5.56 22.53
N LYS A 262 8.25 5.48 22.39
CA LYS A 262 7.29 4.90 23.34
C LYS A 262 6.25 4.09 22.57
N PRO A 263 5.69 3.02 23.17
CA PRO A 263 4.61 2.27 22.55
C PRO A 263 3.36 3.14 22.42
N VAL A 264 2.74 3.09 21.24
CA VAL A 264 1.43 3.69 20.97
C VAL A 264 0.45 2.57 20.71
N ASP A 265 -0.51 2.41 21.62
CA ASP A 265 -1.54 1.38 21.54
C ASP A 265 -2.81 1.96 20.92
N LEU A 266 -3.21 1.40 19.79
CA LEU A 266 -4.38 1.82 19.02
C LEU A 266 -5.45 0.74 19.02
N VAL A 267 -6.69 1.18 19.05
CA VAL A 267 -7.88 0.33 19.02
C VAL A 267 -8.94 0.96 18.11
N ASN A 268 -9.61 0.11 17.33
CA ASN A 268 -10.72 0.52 16.48
C ASN A 268 -11.94 0.86 17.37
N ILE A 269 -12.66 1.93 17.06
CA ILE A 269 -13.77 2.35 17.94
C ILE A 269 -14.94 1.36 17.96
N ALA A 270 -15.13 0.55 16.91
CA ALA A 270 -16.25 -0.37 16.80
C ALA A 270 -16.22 -1.49 17.85
N VAL A 271 -15.06 -1.80 18.42
CA VAL A 271 -14.94 -2.81 19.47
C VAL A 271 -15.10 -2.25 20.88
N LEU A 272 -15.12 -0.92 21.02
CA LEU A 272 -15.18 -0.26 22.31
C LEU A 272 -16.61 -0.22 22.83
N ARG A 273 -16.73 -0.32 24.16
CA ARG A 273 -18.01 -0.18 24.86
C ARG A 273 -17.87 0.90 25.93
N ARG A 274 -18.99 1.54 26.30
CA ARG A 274 -19.02 2.41 27.48
C ARG A 274 -18.65 1.58 28.70
N SER A 275 -17.67 2.05 29.45
CA SER A 275 -17.21 1.40 30.66
C SER A 275 -18.27 1.54 31.76
N GLU A 276 -18.65 0.43 32.40
CA GLU A 276 -19.58 0.44 33.54
C GLU A 276 -18.99 1.15 34.77
N ILE A 277 -17.67 1.39 34.78
CA ILE A 277 -16.92 2.00 35.88
C ILE A 277 -17.34 3.47 36.14
N ILE A 278 -18.01 4.12 35.18
CA ILE A 278 -18.50 5.51 35.35
C ILE A 278 -19.78 5.58 36.19
N ARG A 279 -20.49 4.47 36.47
CA ARG A 279 -21.66 4.50 37.36
C ARG A 279 -21.34 4.57 38.86
N GLY A 280 -20.08 4.43 39.27
CA GLY A 280 -19.70 4.30 40.68
C GLY A 280 -18.82 5.40 41.28
N ARG A 281 -18.22 6.28 40.47
CA ARG A 281 -17.35 7.36 41.00
C ARG A 281 -18.11 8.68 41.08
N VAL A 282 -18.77 8.87 42.21
CA VAL A 282 -18.93 10.20 42.81
C VAL A 282 -17.53 10.83 42.81
N ILE A 283 -17.38 11.92 42.08
CA ILE A 283 -16.16 12.73 42.03
C ILE A 283 -16.00 13.36 43.42
N SER A 284 -15.24 12.69 44.28
CA SER A 284 -14.55 13.38 45.37
C SER A 284 -13.40 14.14 44.74
N SER A 285 -13.64 15.42 44.48
CA SER A 285 -12.65 16.39 44.03
C SER A 285 -11.61 16.63 45.13
N SER A 286 -10.51 15.89 45.10
CA SER A 286 -9.26 16.29 45.79
C SER A 286 -8.06 15.58 45.16
N GLY A 287 -7.60 16.11 44.03
CA GLY A 287 -6.34 15.75 43.42
C GLY A 287 -6.03 16.79 42.37
N SER A 288 -4.97 17.58 42.57
CA SER A 288 -4.53 18.61 41.64
C SER A 288 -4.49 18.07 40.21
N PRO A 289 -5.03 18.79 39.20
CA PRO A 289 -4.94 18.35 37.83
C PRO A 289 -3.49 18.47 37.39
N ALA A 290 -2.83 17.33 37.15
CA ALA A 290 -1.76 17.29 36.18
C ALA A 290 -2.38 17.73 34.85
N ASP A 291 -1.78 18.75 34.23
CA ASP A 291 -2.35 19.50 33.12
C ASP A 291 -2.80 18.57 31.98
N PRO A 292 -4.11 18.30 31.80
CA PRO A 292 -4.59 17.34 30.81
C PRO A 292 -4.23 17.75 29.37
N GLY A 293 -3.91 19.03 29.16
CA GLY A 293 -3.44 19.57 27.88
C GLY A 293 -2.03 19.13 27.47
N ALA A 294 -1.14 18.84 28.43
CA ALA A 294 0.25 18.46 28.13
C ALA A 294 0.38 16.98 27.69
N GLU A 295 -0.38 16.08 28.30
CA GLU A 295 -0.39 14.67 27.90
C GLU A 295 -1.12 14.45 26.58
N ALA A 296 -2.25 15.16 26.35
CA ALA A 296 -2.97 15.09 25.09
C ALA A 296 -2.14 15.63 23.90
N THR A 297 -1.36 16.69 24.10
CA THR A 297 -0.44 17.21 23.06
C THR A 297 0.73 16.26 22.80
N SER A 298 1.27 15.62 23.84
CA SER A 298 2.28 14.56 23.71
C SER A 298 1.77 13.36 22.92
N GLU A 299 0.52 12.94 23.16
CA GLU A 299 -0.10 11.80 22.47
C GLU A 299 -0.39 12.11 21.00
N SER A 300 -0.97 13.28 20.71
CA SER A 300 -1.19 13.70 19.32
C SER A 300 0.12 13.89 18.54
N ALA A 301 1.23 14.21 19.22
CA ALA A 301 2.55 14.22 18.62
C ALA A 301 3.09 12.80 18.33
N LEU A 302 2.88 11.85 19.23
CA LEU A 302 3.25 10.43 19.03
C LEU A 302 2.41 9.80 17.91
N GLU A 303 1.10 10.03 17.90
CA GLU A 303 0.20 9.60 16.84
C GLU A 303 0.53 10.33 15.52
N GLY A 304 0.90 11.61 15.58
CA GLY A 304 1.43 12.34 14.44
C GLY A 304 2.67 11.67 13.82
N THR A 305 3.45 10.94 14.61
CA THR A 305 4.58 10.15 14.11
C THR A 305 4.12 8.94 13.29
N LEU A 306 2.97 8.33 13.59
CA LEU A 306 2.36 7.29 12.75
C LEU A 306 1.86 7.83 11.41
N LEU A 307 1.49 9.11 11.37
CA LEU A 307 1.13 9.79 10.13
C LEU A 307 2.37 10.14 9.29
N MET A 308 3.54 10.30 9.90
CA MET A 308 4.75 10.85 9.27
C MET A 308 5.89 9.84 9.07
N SER A 309 5.97 8.76 9.84
CA SER A 309 7.09 7.80 9.81
C SER A 309 6.73 6.50 9.09
N SER A 310 7.64 6.00 8.27
CA SER A 310 7.52 4.71 7.57
C SER A 310 8.23 3.56 8.31
N ASN A 311 8.88 3.84 9.45
CA ASN A 311 9.70 2.89 10.21
C ASN A 311 9.05 2.55 11.56
N CYS A 312 7.86 1.96 11.54
CA CYS A 312 7.17 1.50 12.74
C CYS A 312 7.43 0.00 12.89
N THR A 313 7.93 -0.45 14.04
CA THR A 313 7.90 -1.87 14.38
C THR A 313 6.60 -2.18 15.09
N VAL A 314 5.88 -3.19 14.62
CA VAL A 314 4.74 -3.75 15.35
C VAL A 314 5.31 -4.61 16.46
N VAL A 315 4.88 -4.40 17.70
CA VAL A 315 5.22 -5.30 18.79
C VAL A 315 4.29 -6.50 18.71
N ASP A 316 4.77 -7.59 18.12
CA ASP A 316 4.07 -8.86 18.22
C ASP A 316 4.16 -9.34 19.67
N THR A 317 3.02 -9.38 20.35
CA THR A 317 2.88 -10.02 21.67
C THR A 317 2.65 -11.54 21.55
N LEU A 318 2.88 -12.12 20.36
CA LEU A 318 2.87 -13.56 20.13
C LEU A 318 4.31 -14.05 19.94
N GLY A 319 4.70 -14.99 20.81
CA GLY A 319 6.08 -15.43 21.04
C GLY A 319 6.88 -15.84 19.80
N ALA A 320 8.20 -15.67 19.95
CA ALA A 320 9.24 -16.03 19.02
C ALA A 320 8.99 -17.38 18.33
N GLN A 321 8.81 -17.33 17.00
CA GLN A 321 9.26 -18.41 16.13
C GLN A 321 10.52 -17.92 15.42
N VAL A 322 11.64 -18.42 15.91
CA VAL A 322 12.95 -18.32 15.29
C VAL A 322 12.88 -18.98 13.90
N LEU A 323 13.00 -18.17 12.85
CA LEU A 323 13.31 -18.65 11.52
C LEU A 323 14.73 -19.24 11.54
N GLY A 324 14.80 -20.56 11.72
CA GLY A 324 16.04 -21.32 11.55
C GLY A 324 16.45 -21.28 10.08
N THR A 325 17.61 -20.68 9.82
CA THR A 325 18.34 -20.81 8.55
C THR A 325 18.73 -22.28 8.33
N PRO A 326 18.45 -22.88 7.16
CA PRO A 326 19.00 -24.19 6.82
C PRO A 326 20.48 -24.04 6.44
N SER A 327 21.34 -24.68 7.21
CA SER A 327 22.74 -24.95 6.87
C SER A 327 22.81 -25.92 5.69
N LEU A 328 23.55 -25.54 4.64
CA LEU A 328 23.94 -26.43 3.55
C LEU A 328 24.84 -27.56 4.08
N PRO A 329 24.62 -28.83 3.67
CA PRO A 329 25.56 -29.91 3.98
C PRO A 329 26.81 -29.81 3.10
N SER A 330 27.93 -30.16 3.72
CA SER A 330 29.27 -30.32 3.12
C SER A 330 29.36 -31.58 2.28
#